data_AF-A0A177Q947-F1
#
_entry.id   AF-A0A177Q947-F1
#
_cell.length_a   1.000
_cell.length_b   1.000
_cell.length_c   1.000
_cell.angle_alpha   90.00
_cell.angle_beta   90.00
_cell.angle_gamma   90.00
#
_symmetry.space_group_name_H-M   'P 1'
#
loop_
_entity.id
_entity.type
_entity.pdbx_description
1 polymer ?
#
loop_
_entity_poly.entity_id
_entity_poly.type
_entity_poly.pdbx_seq_one_letter_code
_entity_poly.pdbx_strand_id
1 'polypeptide(L)'
;MDPLIVEPSVNPTDRFAAREAAVNGLWLEFRYQRNLYRYLGHHLRRPEPAVVYDLPLLVDAEESGVITAEEFDDVRTLDFLLSGHRPHDRSLLLAALEVSCVISREDVDRAARCAATLRTAGYDAIAIVGGHEINADILERAHRLGVETDLRRLAS
;
A
#
# COMPACT_ATOMS: atom_id res chain seq x y z
N MET A 1 48.99 0.79 8.80
CA MET A 1 48.06 1.84 9.24
C MET A 1 46.80 1.64 8.44
N ASP A 2 45.72 1.21 9.09
CA ASP A 2 44.41 1.09 8.47
C ASP A 2 43.81 2.49 8.28
N PRO A 3 43.26 2.84 7.11
CA PRO A 3 42.55 4.10 6.94
C PRO A 3 41.22 4.02 7.68
N LEU A 4 41.01 4.97 8.59
CA LEU A 4 39.73 5.19 9.28
C LEU A 4 38.64 5.41 8.21
N ILE A 5 37.69 4.50 8.08
CA ILE A 5 36.47 4.73 7.31
C ILE A 5 35.69 5.81 8.06
N VAL A 6 35.68 7.03 7.53
CA VAL A 6 34.80 8.09 7.98
C VAL A 6 33.41 7.76 7.45
N GLU A 7 32.53 7.25 8.30
CA GLU A 7 31.12 7.12 7.93
C GLU A 7 30.58 8.50 7.53
N PRO A 8 29.81 8.61 6.43
CA PRO A 8 29.27 9.89 6.00
C PRO A 8 28.40 10.46 7.12
N SER A 9 28.75 11.65 7.61
CA SER A 9 27.95 12.34 8.61
C SER A 9 26.62 12.75 7.96
N VAL A 10 25.56 11.99 8.20
CA VAL A 10 24.21 12.37 7.78
C VAL A 10 23.86 13.69 8.48
N ASN A 11 23.53 14.71 7.71
CA ASN A 11 23.24 16.05 8.22
C ASN A 11 22.08 15.98 9.25
N PRO A 12 22.23 16.59 10.44
CA PRO A 12 21.15 16.66 11.43
C PRO A 12 19.80 17.10 10.85
N THR A 13 19.79 18.05 9.91
CA THR A 13 18.58 18.54 9.25
C THR A 13 17.86 17.46 8.43
N ASP A 14 18.61 16.64 7.70
CA ASP A 14 18.05 15.51 6.93
C ASP A 14 17.47 14.44 7.87
N ARG A 15 18.12 14.24 9.03
CA ARG A 15 17.64 13.32 10.06
C ARG A 15 16.35 13.82 10.73
N PHE A 16 16.19 15.14 10.89
CA PHE A 16 14.95 15.73 11.39
C PHE A 16 13.82 15.61 10.36
N ALA A 17 14.07 15.95 9.11
CA ALA A 17 13.09 15.82 8.03
C ALA A 17 12.62 14.37 7.86
N ALA A 18 13.53 13.40 7.92
CA ALA A 18 13.18 11.97 7.86
C ALA A 18 12.29 11.53 9.03
N ARG A 19 12.56 12.02 10.25
CA ARG A 19 11.71 11.71 11.43
C ARG A 19 10.35 12.37 11.32
N GLU A 20 10.27 13.60 10.80
CA GLU A 20 9.02 14.30 10.56
C GLU A 20 8.17 13.58 9.51
N ALA A 21 8.78 13.16 8.39
CA ALA A 21 8.12 12.34 7.37
C ALA A 21 7.59 11.03 7.96
N ALA A 22 8.37 10.34 8.79
CA ALA A 22 7.95 9.11 9.46
C ALA A 22 6.77 9.33 10.43
N VAL A 23 6.78 10.42 11.23
CA VAL A 23 5.68 10.76 12.13
C VAL A 23 4.41 11.10 11.35
N ASN A 24 4.54 11.86 10.25
CA ASN A 24 3.41 12.18 9.38
C ASN A 24 2.83 10.94 8.68
N GLY A 25 3.69 10.01 8.25
CA GLY A 25 3.29 8.70 7.73
C GLY A 25 2.46 7.91 8.73
N LEU A 26 3.00 7.68 9.94
CA LEU A 26 2.30 6.98 11.02
C LEU A 26 0.95 7.64 11.38
N TRP A 27 0.91 8.98 11.40
CA TRP A 27 -0.32 9.71 11.69
C TRP A 27 -1.36 9.56 10.57
N LEU A 28 -0.92 9.55 9.31
CA LEU A 28 -1.78 9.33 8.15
C LEU A 28 -2.32 7.90 8.12
N GLU A 29 -1.49 6.90 8.35
CA GLU A 29 -1.89 5.50 8.50
C GLU A 29 -2.95 5.35 9.60
N PHE A 30 -2.72 5.94 10.78
CA PHE A 30 -3.67 5.93 11.89
C PHE A 30 -5.00 6.61 11.52
N ARG A 31 -4.94 7.71 10.77
CA ARG A 31 -6.14 8.41 10.28
C ARG A 31 -6.88 7.56 9.24
N TYR A 32 -6.18 6.85 8.37
CA TYR A 32 -6.76 5.91 7.41
C TYR A 32 -7.46 4.77 8.14
N GLN A 33 -6.80 4.09 9.09
CA GLN A 33 -7.40 3.03 9.92
C GLN A 33 -8.74 3.46 10.55
N ARG A 34 -8.78 4.66 11.17
CA ARG A 34 -9.99 5.14 11.84
C ARG A 34 -11.11 5.56 10.88
N ASN A 35 -10.80 5.79 9.61
CA ASN A 35 -11.75 6.31 8.62
C ASN A 35 -11.87 5.42 7.38
N LEU A 36 -11.40 4.16 7.43
CA LEU A 36 -11.39 3.21 6.32
C LEU A 36 -12.73 3.18 5.57
N TYR A 37 -13.83 3.06 6.32
CA TYR A 37 -15.19 3.07 5.79
C TYR A 37 -15.56 4.33 5.01
N ARG A 38 -15.06 5.49 5.44
CA ARG A 38 -15.33 6.78 4.81
C ARG A 38 -14.50 6.96 3.53
N TYR A 39 -13.25 6.50 3.55
CA TYR A 39 -12.31 6.72 2.44
C TYR A 39 -12.54 5.71 1.32
N LEU A 40 -12.74 4.44 1.67
CA LEU A 40 -12.80 3.34 0.69
C LEU A 40 -14.21 2.89 0.35
N GLY A 41 -15.25 3.47 0.98
CA GLY A 41 -16.63 3.03 0.82
C GLY A 41 -17.21 3.09 -0.60
N HIS A 42 -16.51 3.77 -1.52
CA HIS A 42 -16.85 3.84 -2.94
C HIS A 42 -16.18 2.73 -3.78
N HIS A 43 -15.05 2.20 -3.32
CA HIS A 43 -14.35 1.07 -3.93
C HIS A 43 -14.79 -0.27 -3.31
N LEU A 44 -14.99 -0.30 -1.99
CA LEU A 44 -15.19 -1.51 -1.22
C LEU A 44 -16.31 -1.30 -0.18
N ARG A 45 -17.34 -2.15 -0.21
CA ARG A 45 -18.43 -2.15 0.77
C ARG A 45 -18.07 -3.03 1.96
N ARG A 46 -18.31 -2.51 3.16
CA ARG A 46 -17.96 -3.15 4.45
C ARG A 46 -16.48 -3.58 4.48
N PRO A 47 -15.53 -2.64 4.31
CA PRO A 47 -14.11 -2.96 4.37
C PRO A 47 -13.73 -3.46 5.77
N GLU A 48 -13.09 -4.62 5.84
CA GLU A 48 -12.53 -5.20 7.05
C GLU A 48 -11.06 -5.55 6.81
N PRO A 49 -10.16 -5.31 7.80
CA PRO A 49 -8.78 -5.75 7.70
C PRO A 49 -8.68 -7.25 7.44
N ALA A 50 -7.86 -7.65 6.48
CA ALA A 50 -7.55 -9.04 6.20
C ALA A 50 -6.10 -9.34 6.62
N VAL A 51 -5.91 -10.52 7.22
CA VAL A 51 -4.59 -10.99 7.65
C VAL A 51 -4.04 -11.91 6.58
N VAL A 52 -2.81 -11.64 6.12
CA VAL A 52 -2.17 -12.37 5.02
C VAL A 52 -2.10 -13.88 5.27
N TYR A 53 -1.78 -14.29 6.50
CA TYR A 53 -1.71 -15.70 6.87
C TYR A 53 -3.07 -16.41 6.95
N ASP A 54 -4.18 -15.66 6.95
CA ASP A 54 -5.54 -16.21 6.91
C ASP A 54 -6.07 -16.34 5.46
N LEU A 55 -5.24 -16.05 4.45
CA LEU A 55 -5.56 -16.19 3.04
C LEU A 55 -5.01 -17.51 2.49
N PRO A 56 -5.76 -18.63 2.54
CA PRO A 56 -5.25 -19.95 2.20
C PRO A 56 -4.68 -20.03 0.78
N LEU A 57 -5.35 -19.45 -0.22
CA LEU A 57 -4.86 -19.49 -1.60
C LEU A 57 -3.53 -18.74 -1.80
N LEU A 58 -3.23 -17.74 -0.97
CA LEU A 58 -1.99 -16.98 -1.06
C LEU A 58 -0.83 -17.77 -0.46
N VAL A 59 -1.06 -18.40 0.70
CA VAL A 59 -0.10 -19.30 1.35
C VAL A 59 0.18 -20.50 0.45
N ASP A 60 -0.87 -21.16 -0.06
CA ASP A 60 -0.73 -22.29 -0.97
C ASP A 60 0.03 -21.91 -2.25
N ALA A 61 -0.18 -20.70 -2.77
CA ALA A 61 0.53 -20.19 -3.95
C ALA A 61 2.03 -19.97 -3.69
N GLU A 62 2.42 -19.50 -2.50
CA GLU A 62 3.82 -19.39 -2.10
C GLU A 62 4.45 -20.78 -1.93
N GLU A 63 3.81 -21.66 -1.14
CA GLU A 63 4.32 -23.00 -0.85
C GLU A 63 4.48 -23.86 -2.12
N SER A 64 3.60 -23.67 -3.09
CA SER A 64 3.68 -24.35 -4.39
C SER A 64 4.58 -23.65 -5.41
N GLY A 65 5.13 -22.48 -5.09
CA GLY A 65 6.01 -21.70 -5.96
C GLY A 65 5.30 -21.01 -7.13
N VAL A 66 3.97 -20.86 -7.08
CA VAL A 66 3.18 -20.06 -8.03
C VAL A 66 3.49 -18.57 -7.88
N ILE A 67 3.75 -18.13 -6.65
CA ILE A 67 4.35 -16.83 -6.34
C ILE A 67 5.65 -17.03 -5.59
N THR A 68 6.53 -16.04 -5.65
CA THR A 68 7.81 -16.03 -4.95
C THR A 68 7.64 -15.58 -3.50
N ALA A 69 8.61 -15.92 -2.65
CA ALA A 69 8.66 -15.42 -1.27
C ALA A 69 8.75 -13.88 -1.21
N GLU A 70 9.39 -13.24 -2.20
CA GLU A 70 9.45 -11.78 -2.30
C GLU A 70 8.07 -11.18 -2.61
N GLU A 71 7.32 -11.77 -3.55
CA GLU A 71 5.94 -11.34 -3.84
C GLU A 71 4.99 -11.56 -2.65
N PHE A 72 5.17 -12.65 -1.91
CA PHE A 72 4.44 -12.89 -0.66
C PHE A 72 4.79 -11.83 0.40
N ASP A 73 6.07 -11.50 0.56
CA ASP A 73 6.54 -10.48 1.51
C ASP A 73 6.05 -9.07 1.16
N ASP A 74 6.00 -8.73 -0.12
CA ASP A 74 5.42 -7.49 -0.64
C ASP A 74 3.96 -7.36 -0.17
N VAL A 75 3.15 -8.42 -0.27
CA VAL A 75 1.76 -8.42 0.23
C VAL A 75 1.71 -8.37 1.75
N ARG A 76 2.61 -9.09 2.44
CA ARG A 76 2.71 -9.13 3.91
C ARG A 76 3.04 -7.78 4.54
N THR A 77 3.75 -6.93 3.81
CA THR A 77 4.26 -5.64 4.29
C THR A 77 3.50 -4.43 3.75
N LEU A 78 2.33 -4.66 3.13
CA LEU A 78 1.37 -3.61 2.80
C LEU A 78 0.96 -2.83 4.05
N ASP A 79 0.71 -1.54 3.87
CA ASP A 79 0.13 -0.70 4.94
C ASP A 79 -1.26 -1.23 5.33
N PHE A 80 -2.07 -1.57 4.32
CA PHE A 80 -3.38 -2.16 4.51
C PHE A 80 -3.69 -3.24 3.47
N LEU A 81 -4.09 -4.40 3.97
CA LEU A 81 -4.83 -5.39 3.21
C LEU A 81 -6.26 -5.45 3.73
N LEU A 82 -7.22 -5.24 2.84
CA LEU A 82 -8.64 -5.18 3.21
C LEU A 82 -9.43 -6.19 2.40
N SER A 83 -10.46 -6.75 3.04
CA SER A 83 -11.51 -7.53 2.40
C SER A 83 -12.83 -6.78 2.47
N GLY A 84 -13.70 -7.05 1.51
CA GLY A 84 -15.05 -6.50 1.51
C GLY A 84 -15.77 -6.91 0.24
N HIS A 85 -16.76 -6.11 -0.17
CA HIS A 85 -17.59 -6.47 -1.30
C HIS A 85 -17.61 -5.40 -2.38
N ARG A 86 -17.63 -5.83 -3.65
CA ARG A 86 -17.84 -4.92 -4.78
C ARG A 86 -19.17 -4.18 -4.63
N PRO A 87 -19.22 -2.86 -4.89
CA PRO A 87 -20.45 -2.08 -4.75
C PRO A 87 -21.61 -2.54 -5.65
N HIS A 88 -21.30 -3.10 -6.83
CA HIS A 88 -22.30 -3.38 -7.86
C HIS A 88 -22.95 -4.77 -7.74
N ASP A 89 -22.16 -5.81 -7.49
CA ASP A 89 -22.61 -7.21 -7.51
C ASP A 89 -22.42 -7.94 -6.16
N ARG A 90 -21.78 -7.27 -5.19
CA ARG A 90 -21.49 -7.80 -3.85
C ARG A 90 -20.60 -9.05 -3.86
N SER A 91 -19.76 -9.26 -4.87
CA SER A 91 -18.73 -10.29 -4.80
C SER A 91 -17.63 -9.90 -3.80
N LEU A 92 -16.96 -10.89 -3.20
CA LEU A 92 -15.81 -10.67 -2.33
C LEU A 92 -14.66 -10.04 -3.14
N LEU A 93 -14.04 -9.00 -2.59
CA LEU A 93 -12.92 -8.28 -3.20
C LEU A 93 -11.86 -7.97 -2.15
N LEU A 94 -10.59 -8.18 -2.50
CA LEU A 94 -9.45 -7.72 -1.73
C LEU A 94 -8.95 -6.37 -2.26
N ALA A 95 -8.48 -5.50 -1.37
CA ALA A 95 -7.81 -4.26 -1.73
C ALA A 95 -6.42 -4.23 -1.10
N ALA A 96 -5.40 -4.12 -1.96
CA ALA A 96 -4.02 -3.83 -1.56
C ALA A 96 -3.86 -2.31 -1.55
N LEU A 97 -3.71 -1.72 -0.36
CA LEU A 97 -3.69 -0.29 -0.15
C LEU A 97 -2.36 0.18 0.45
N GLU A 98 -1.79 1.17 -0.22
CA GLU A 98 -0.61 1.93 0.18
C GLU A 98 -1.00 3.35 0.57
N VAL A 99 -0.41 3.88 1.64
CA VAL A 99 -0.75 5.21 2.16
C VAL A 99 0.50 6.03 2.44
N SER A 100 0.58 7.20 1.80
CA SER A 100 1.69 8.12 2.02
C SER A 100 1.24 9.57 1.96
N CYS A 101 1.98 10.46 2.63
CA CYS A 101 1.68 11.89 2.59
C CYS A 101 1.79 12.43 1.16
N VAL A 102 2.89 12.09 0.48
CA VAL A 102 3.15 12.39 -0.93
C VAL A 102 3.32 11.06 -1.65
N ILE A 103 2.38 10.74 -2.53
CA ILE A 103 2.35 9.47 -3.26
C ILE A 103 3.57 9.38 -4.18
N SER A 104 4.35 8.34 -3.96
CA SER A 104 5.58 8.05 -4.70
C SER A 104 5.35 7.06 -5.84
N ARG A 105 6.35 6.92 -6.72
CA ARG A 105 6.37 5.88 -7.74
C ARG A 105 6.34 4.48 -7.12
N GLU A 106 7.01 4.30 -5.98
CA GLU A 106 7.08 3.00 -5.32
C GLU A 106 5.74 2.60 -4.71
N ASP A 107 5.00 3.55 -4.13
CA ASP A 107 3.68 3.28 -3.55
C ASP A 107 2.74 2.72 -4.64
N VAL A 108 2.75 3.33 -5.82
CA VAL A 108 1.96 2.88 -6.98
C VAL A 108 2.42 1.51 -7.48
N ASP A 109 3.73 1.31 -7.62
CA ASP A 109 4.28 0.07 -8.14
C ASP A 109 4.06 -1.10 -7.17
N ARG A 110 4.25 -0.87 -5.86
CA ARG A 110 4.04 -1.86 -4.80
C ARG A 110 2.57 -2.25 -4.72
N ALA A 111 1.64 -1.29 -4.65
CA ALA A 111 0.20 -1.59 -4.65
C ALA A 111 -0.21 -2.42 -5.89
N ALA A 112 0.31 -2.06 -7.08
CA ALA A 112 0.03 -2.78 -8.31
C ALA A 112 0.57 -4.21 -8.30
N ARG A 113 1.83 -4.41 -7.86
CA ARG A 113 2.45 -5.73 -7.70
C ARG A 113 1.66 -6.58 -6.72
N CYS A 114 1.37 -6.07 -5.52
CA CYS A 114 0.63 -6.82 -4.51
C CYS A 114 -0.76 -7.25 -4.98
N ALA A 115 -1.51 -6.37 -5.65
CA ALA A 115 -2.80 -6.75 -6.22
C ALA A 115 -2.65 -7.79 -7.35
N ALA A 116 -1.56 -7.76 -8.12
CA ALA A 116 -1.27 -8.79 -9.11
C ALA A 116 -0.94 -10.12 -8.45
N THR A 117 -0.11 -10.15 -7.40
CA THR A 117 0.20 -11.34 -6.61
C THR A 117 -1.06 -11.99 -6.06
N LEU A 118 -1.97 -11.19 -5.47
CA LEU A 118 -3.26 -11.68 -4.97
C LEU A 118 -4.12 -12.30 -6.08
N ARG A 119 -4.13 -11.70 -7.28
CA ARG A 119 -4.82 -12.26 -8.45
C ARG A 119 -4.18 -13.55 -8.96
N THR A 120 -2.85 -13.62 -8.99
CA THR A 120 -2.12 -14.84 -9.35
C THR A 120 -2.44 -15.99 -8.39
N ALA A 121 -2.57 -15.69 -7.08
CA ALA A 121 -3.03 -16.64 -6.07
C ALA A 121 -4.52 -17.03 -6.21
N GLY A 122 -5.30 -16.35 -7.06
CA GLY A 122 -6.70 -16.70 -7.35
C GLY A 122 -7.74 -15.85 -6.64
N TYR A 123 -7.35 -14.76 -5.96
CA TYR A 123 -8.30 -13.80 -5.41
C TYR A 123 -8.73 -12.76 -6.46
N ASP A 124 -9.93 -12.21 -6.28
CA ASP A 124 -10.27 -10.94 -6.91
C ASP A 124 -9.65 -9.81 -6.07
N ALA A 125 -8.82 -8.96 -6.69
CA ALA A 125 -8.09 -7.90 -5.98
C ALA A 125 -7.90 -6.63 -6.81
N ILE A 126 -7.97 -5.48 -6.13
CA ILE A 126 -7.67 -4.14 -6.65
C ILE A 126 -6.47 -3.52 -5.92
N ALA A 127 -5.79 -2.59 -6.60
CA ALA A 127 -4.71 -1.78 -6.04
C ALA A 127 -5.20 -0.37 -5.77
N ILE A 128 -4.88 0.18 -4.60
CA ILE A 128 -5.26 1.53 -4.20
C ILE A 128 -4.04 2.24 -3.61
N VAL A 129 -3.86 3.51 -3.93
CA VAL A 129 -2.93 4.42 -3.24
C VAL A 129 -3.70 5.57 -2.62
N GLY A 130 -3.39 5.91 -1.37
CA GLY A 130 -4.03 6.97 -0.62
C GLY A 130 -3.02 8.03 -0.16
N GLY A 131 -3.39 9.31 -0.24
CA GLY A 131 -2.47 10.36 0.19
C GLY A 131 -2.99 11.79 0.12
N HIS A 132 -2.12 12.76 0.34
CA HIS A 132 -2.46 14.19 0.25
C HIS A 132 -2.07 14.79 -1.10
N GLU A 133 -0.92 14.38 -1.62
CA GLU A 133 -0.35 14.92 -2.85
C GLU A 133 0.12 13.81 -3.77
N ILE A 134 0.06 14.05 -5.08
CA ILE A 134 0.59 13.15 -6.11
C ILE A 134 1.06 14.00 -7.29
N ASN A 135 2.24 13.66 -7.83
CA ASN A 135 2.75 14.32 -9.03
C ASN A 135 2.04 13.78 -10.29
N ALA A 136 1.95 14.60 -11.34
CA ALA A 136 1.21 14.26 -12.56
C ALA A 136 1.74 13.00 -13.28
N ASP A 137 3.06 12.81 -13.29
CA ASP A 137 3.72 11.63 -13.87
C ASP A 137 3.41 10.34 -13.08
N ILE A 138 3.30 10.46 -11.75
CA ILE A 138 2.92 9.35 -10.86
C ILE A 138 1.43 9.03 -11.01
N LEU A 139 0.57 10.04 -11.12
CA LEU A 139 -0.85 9.85 -11.40
C LEU A 139 -1.07 9.15 -12.75
N GLU A 140 -0.36 9.56 -13.80
CA GLU A 140 -0.43 8.90 -15.11
C GLU A 140 0.03 7.44 -15.01
N ARG A 141 1.04 7.16 -14.20
CA ARG A 141 1.49 5.79 -13.93
C ARG A 141 0.42 4.96 -13.22
N ALA A 142 -0.22 5.51 -12.19
CA ALA A 142 -1.33 4.85 -11.50
C ALA A 142 -2.46 4.48 -12.47
N HIS A 143 -2.85 5.41 -13.35
CA HIS A 143 -3.83 5.14 -14.39
C HIS A 143 -3.41 4.02 -15.35
N ARG A 144 -2.16 4.01 -15.83
CA ARG A 144 -1.65 2.96 -16.72
C ARG A 144 -1.64 1.58 -16.06
N LEU A 145 -1.39 1.52 -14.76
CA LEU A 145 -1.34 0.28 -13.99
C LEU A 145 -2.71 -0.15 -13.42
N GLY A 146 -3.76 0.66 -13.62
CA GLY A 146 -5.09 0.39 -13.05
C GLY A 146 -5.14 0.52 -11.53
N VAL A 147 -4.29 1.37 -10.95
CA VAL A 147 -4.26 1.67 -9.52
C VAL A 147 -5.21 2.83 -9.24
N GLU A 148 -6.12 2.65 -8.28
CA GLU A 148 -7.07 3.68 -7.86
C GLU A 148 -6.40 4.66 -6.89
N THR A 149 -6.73 5.95 -6.99
CA THR A 149 -6.13 7.00 -6.15
C THR A 149 -7.17 7.63 -5.21
N ASP A 150 -6.93 7.61 -3.90
CA ASP A 150 -7.72 8.36 -2.91
C ASP A 150 -6.93 9.58 -2.39
N LEU A 151 -7.12 10.73 -3.06
CA LEU A 151 -6.49 11.99 -2.66
C LEU A 151 -7.38 12.74 -1.66
N ARG A 152 -6.83 13.05 -0.49
CA ARG A 152 -7.53 13.79 0.57
C ARG A 152 -6.70 14.99 0.98
N ARG A 153 -7.21 16.20 0.85
CA ARG A 153 -6.50 17.38 1.41
C ARG A 153 -6.51 17.32 2.93
N LEU A 154 -5.40 17.71 3.56
CA LEU A 154 -5.42 18.09 4.98
C LEU A 154 -6.44 19.23 5.13
N ALA A 155 -7.39 19.06 6.04
CA ALA A 155 -8.29 20.15 6.40
C ALA A 155 -7.44 21.23 7.07
N SER A 156 -7.39 22.41 6.45
CA SER A 156 -6.83 23.65 7.01
C SER A 156 -7.58 24.07 8.27
#